data_AF-A0A3S0G7E3-F1
#
_entry.id   AF-A0A3S0G7E3-F1
#
_cell.length_a   1.000
_cell.length_b   1.000
_cell.length_c   1.000
_cell.angle_alpha   90.00
_cell.angle_beta   90.00
_cell.angle_gamma   90.00
#
_symmetry.space_group_name_H-M   'P 1'
#
loop_
_entity.id
_entity.type
_entity.pdbx_description
1 polymer ?
#
loop_
_entity_poly.entity_id
_entity_poly.type
_entity_poly.pdbx_seq_one_letter_code
_entity_poly.pdbx_strand_id
1 'polypeptide(L)'
;MSPSFTEIREWLQFAFVVIGGTIALSAYFQNQRQRRLENSLKLLALFKESLRENDLDHWKELFVGTCEPASAPPGHFISRDGRTVPLDVMWSEGSEDDDAIQRMAESFEIICYEILSGAVEARIVWFEIGQLMSEMHKWLNDVDGLEKKGKFLAWHYPSIKKVFEKYEGKFKEWPCRIHAQFE
;
A
#
# COMPACT_ATOMS: atom_id res chain seq x y z
N MET A 1 -58.00 -24.18 17.67
CA MET A 1 -57.18 -25.37 17.32
C MET A 1 -55.78 -25.07 17.81
N SER A 2 -55.34 -25.66 18.92
CA SER A 2 -53.98 -25.46 19.44
C SER A 2 -52.98 -26.20 18.55
N PRO A 3 -51.82 -25.60 18.23
CA PRO A 3 -50.80 -26.27 17.44
C PRO A 3 -50.40 -27.58 18.11
N SER A 4 -50.13 -28.61 17.29
CA SER A 4 -49.68 -29.90 17.83
C SER A 4 -48.27 -29.77 18.41
N PHE A 5 -47.94 -30.56 19.43
CA PHE A 5 -46.61 -30.55 20.05
C PHE A 5 -45.48 -30.78 19.02
N THR A 6 -45.77 -31.55 17.98
CA THR A 6 -44.85 -31.83 16.87
C THR A 6 -44.55 -30.58 16.04
N GLU A 7 -45.56 -29.78 15.70
CA GLU A 7 -45.39 -28.53 14.95
C GLU A 7 -44.56 -27.51 15.76
N ILE A 8 -44.83 -27.38 17.07
CA ILE A 8 -44.07 -26.48 17.94
C ILE A 8 -42.59 -26.88 17.97
N ARG A 9 -42.30 -28.18 18.06
CA ARG A 9 -40.93 -28.71 18.03
C ARG A 9 -40.22 -28.43 16.69
N GLU A 10 -40.91 -28.59 15.58
CA GLU A 10 -40.35 -28.33 14.24
C GLU A 10 -40.02 -26.84 14.04
N TRP A 11 -40.91 -25.95 14.48
CA TRP A 11 -40.65 -24.51 14.47
C TRP A 11 -39.49 -24.10 15.37
N LEU A 12 -39.37 -24.72 16.54
CA LEU A 12 -38.22 -24.52 17.44
C LEU A 12 -36.92 -24.99 16.80
N GLN A 13 -36.91 -26.18 16.18
CA GLN A 13 -35.73 -26.71 15.50
C GLN A 13 -35.31 -25.82 14.33
N PHE A 14 -36.28 -25.34 13.54
CA PHE A 14 -36.02 -24.39 12.47
C PHE A 14 -35.42 -23.09 13.01
N ALA A 15 -35.97 -22.54 14.09
CA ALA A 15 -35.43 -21.34 14.74
C ALA A 15 -33.98 -21.54 15.20
N PHE A 16 -33.65 -22.68 15.81
CA PHE A 16 -32.27 -22.99 16.21
C PHE A 16 -31.32 -23.08 15.01
N VAL A 17 -31.74 -23.67 13.89
CA VAL A 17 -30.93 -23.74 12.67
C VAL A 17 -30.69 -22.35 12.09
N VAL A 18 -31.71 -21.50 12.02
CA VAL A 18 -31.59 -20.11 11.51
C VAL A 18 -30.66 -19.28 12.39
N ILE A 19 -30.82 -19.35 13.71
CA ILE A 19 -29.97 -18.63 14.67
C ILE A 19 -28.53 -19.14 14.58
N GLY A 20 -28.32 -20.45 14.62
CA GLY A 20 -27.00 -21.07 14.51
C GLY A 20 -26.29 -20.70 13.21
N GLY A 21 -27.00 -20.76 12.07
CA GLY A 21 -26.48 -20.35 10.78
C GLY A 21 -26.10 -18.87 10.73
N THR A 22 -26.90 -18.00 11.32
CA THR A 22 -26.62 -16.55 11.38
C THR A 22 -25.38 -16.26 12.24
N ILE A 23 -25.24 -16.92 13.39
CA ILE A 23 -24.07 -16.79 14.26
C ILE A 23 -22.82 -17.30 13.55
N ALA A 24 -22.89 -18.46 12.90
CA ALA A 24 -21.76 -19.04 12.18
C ALA A 24 -21.29 -18.13 11.04
N LEU A 25 -22.22 -17.55 10.28
CA LEU A 25 -21.92 -16.62 9.21
C LEU A 25 -21.27 -15.33 9.73
N SER A 26 -21.81 -14.77 10.82
CA SER A 26 -21.22 -13.59 11.49
C SER A 26 -19.80 -13.88 11.97
N ALA A 27 -19.58 -15.02 12.64
CA ALA A 27 -18.26 -15.44 13.11
C ALA A 27 -17.27 -15.63 11.96
N TYR A 28 -17.71 -16.19 10.84
CA TYR A 28 -16.89 -16.33 9.63
C TYR A 28 -16.40 -14.96 9.13
N PHE A 29 -17.29 -13.98 8.97
CA PHE A 29 -16.90 -12.64 8.51
C PHE A 29 -15.98 -11.92 9.50
N GLN A 30 -16.23 -12.06 10.81
CA GLN A 30 -15.35 -11.50 11.84
C GLN A 30 -13.95 -12.12 11.79
N ASN A 31 -13.85 -13.44 11.67
CA ASN A 31 -12.57 -14.15 11.55
C ASN A 31 -11.81 -13.71 10.28
N GLN A 32 -12.50 -13.58 9.14
CA GLN A 32 -11.88 -13.08 7.91
C GLN A 32 -11.40 -11.62 8.04
N ARG A 33 -12.12 -10.76 8.75
CA ARG A 33 -11.67 -9.40 9.04
C ARG A 33 -10.44 -9.41 9.94
N GLN A 34 -10.44 -10.23 10.99
CA GLN A 34 -9.30 -10.34 11.91
C GLN A 34 -8.04 -10.82 11.19
N ARG A 35 -8.15 -11.86 10.36
CA ARG A 35 -7.00 -12.37 9.57
C ARG A 35 -6.40 -11.32 8.66
N ARG A 36 -7.22 -10.53 7.97
CA ARG A 36 -6.74 -9.45 7.11
C ARG A 36 -6.01 -8.36 7.89
N LEU A 37 -6.48 -8.03 9.09
CA LEU A 37 -5.80 -7.08 9.98
C LEU A 37 -4.47 -7.63 10.47
N GLU A 38 -4.42 -8.88 10.93
CA GLU A 38 -3.18 -9.52 11.37
C GLU A 38 -2.16 -9.62 10.23
N ASN A 39 -2.61 -9.97 9.02
CA ASN A 39 -1.77 -10.01 7.83
C ASN A 39 -1.23 -8.63 7.47
N SER A 40 -2.06 -7.58 7.53
CA SER A 40 -1.61 -6.19 7.31
C SER A 40 -0.46 -5.83 8.26
N LEU A 41 -0.64 -6.09 9.56
CA LEU A 41 0.35 -5.73 10.57
C LEU A 41 1.65 -6.53 10.40
N LYS A 42 1.56 -7.83 10.09
CA LYS A 42 2.73 -8.67 9.80
C LYS A 42 3.47 -8.21 8.56
N LEU A 43 2.74 -7.91 7.49
CA LEU A 43 3.32 -7.42 6.24
C LEU A 43 4.05 -6.08 6.45
N LEU A 44 3.46 -5.17 7.22
CA LEU A 44 4.09 -3.90 7.58
C LEU A 44 5.30 -4.08 8.50
N ALA A 45 5.29 -5.07 9.38
CA ALA A 45 6.47 -5.42 10.19
C ALA A 45 7.60 -5.95 9.31
N LEU A 46 7.30 -6.88 8.39
CA LEU A 46 8.27 -7.41 7.43
C LEU A 46 8.84 -6.31 6.53
N PHE A 47 8.02 -5.36 6.09
CA PHE A 47 8.49 -4.18 5.37
C PHE A 47 9.48 -3.36 6.20
N LYS A 48 9.17 -3.09 7.46
CA LYS A 48 10.07 -2.34 8.35
C LYS A 48 11.37 -3.11 8.62
N GLU A 49 11.31 -4.43 8.70
CA GLU A 49 12.47 -5.31 8.87
C GLU A 49 13.31 -5.46 7.60
N SER A 50 12.72 -5.30 6.42
CA SER A 50 13.44 -5.39 5.14
C SER A 50 14.21 -4.12 4.78
N LEU A 51 13.86 -2.99 5.39
CA LEU A 51 14.58 -1.73 5.20
C LEU A 51 15.96 -1.80 5.85
N ARG A 52 16.99 -1.37 5.11
CA ARG A 52 18.30 -1.10 5.71
C ARG A 52 18.24 0.17 6.55
N GLU A 53 19.24 0.34 7.42
CA GLU A 53 19.31 1.43 8.42
C GLU A 53 19.08 2.83 7.79
N ASN A 54 19.56 3.05 6.56
CA ASN A 54 19.50 4.34 5.88
C ASN A 54 18.39 4.46 4.82
N ASP A 55 17.61 3.40 4.53
CA ASP A 55 16.68 3.41 3.39
C ASP A 55 15.62 4.52 3.52
N LEU A 56 15.09 4.73 4.72
CA LEU A 56 14.13 5.80 4.98
C LEU A 56 14.74 7.19 4.88
N ASP A 57 16.02 7.33 5.23
CA ASP A 57 16.70 8.62 5.16
C ASP A 57 17.04 8.98 3.71
N HIS A 58 17.46 8.01 2.90
CA HIS A 58 17.56 8.17 1.45
C HIS A 58 16.23 8.55 0.81
N TRP A 59 15.14 7.91 1.23
CA TRP A 59 13.80 8.29 0.77
C TRP A 59 13.43 9.74 1.14
N LYS A 60 13.70 10.17 2.38
CA LYS A 60 13.43 11.55 2.81
C LYS A 60 14.27 12.55 2.03
N GLU A 61 15.52 12.24 1.78
CA GLU A 61 16.42 13.12 1.01
C GLU A 61 15.94 13.28 -0.43
N LEU A 62 15.54 12.18 -1.08
CA LEU A 62 14.94 12.25 -2.40
C LEU A 62 13.62 13.02 -2.39
N PHE A 63 12.79 12.83 -1.37
CA PHE A 63 11.55 13.58 -1.18
C PHE A 63 11.81 15.09 -1.06
N VAL A 64 12.76 15.51 -0.22
CA VAL A 64 13.13 16.93 -0.12
C VAL A 64 13.72 17.45 -1.43
N GLY A 65 14.60 16.68 -2.08
CA GLY A 65 15.24 17.04 -3.35
C GLY A 65 14.29 17.12 -4.55
N THR A 66 13.09 16.53 -4.46
CA THR A 66 12.04 16.59 -5.49
C THR A 66 10.96 17.63 -5.19
N CYS A 67 10.94 18.22 -4.00
CA CYS A 67 9.95 19.23 -3.63
C CYS A 67 10.20 20.58 -4.33
N GLU A 68 9.12 21.34 -4.58
CA GLU A 68 9.16 22.65 -5.25
C GLU A 68 10.17 23.66 -4.64
N PRO A 69 10.38 23.73 -3.30
CA PRO A 69 11.40 24.59 -2.72
C PRO A 69 12.84 24.28 -3.19
N ALA A 70 13.11 23.06 -3.64
CA ALA A 70 14.40 22.69 -4.23
C ALA A 70 14.55 23.17 -5.69
N SER A 71 13.51 23.75 -6.30
CA SER A 71 13.50 24.19 -7.71
C SER A 71 13.84 23.07 -8.71
N ALA A 72 13.56 21.82 -8.35
CA ALA A 72 13.81 20.67 -9.21
C ALA A 72 12.85 20.65 -10.42
N PRO A 73 13.35 20.50 -11.66
CA PRO A 73 12.50 20.25 -12.82
C PRO A 73 11.68 18.94 -12.64
N PRO A 74 10.50 18.81 -13.26
CA PRO A 74 9.75 17.56 -13.27
C PRO A 74 10.63 16.38 -13.72
N GLY A 75 10.50 15.23 -13.05
CA GLY A 75 11.33 14.06 -13.35
C GLY A 75 12.78 14.17 -12.89
N HIS A 76 13.15 15.18 -12.10
CA HIS A 76 14.49 15.38 -11.58
C HIS A 76 14.45 15.65 -10.07
N PHE A 77 15.61 15.51 -9.42
CA PHE A 77 15.83 15.93 -8.04
C PHE A 77 17.14 16.70 -7.93
N ILE A 78 17.26 17.51 -6.87
CA ILE A 78 18.53 18.15 -6.52
C ILE A 78 19.30 17.23 -5.57
N SER A 79 20.43 16.69 -6.03
CA SER A 79 21.35 15.90 -5.21
C SER A 79 22.04 16.79 -4.16
N ARG A 80 22.64 16.17 -3.13
CA ARG A 80 23.32 16.88 -2.03
C ARG A 80 24.43 17.83 -2.51
N ASP A 81 25.04 17.51 -3.65
CA ASP A 81 26.07 18.34 -4.29
C ASP A 81 25.50 19.54 -5.07
N GLY A 82 24.18 19.77 -5.00
CA GLY A 82 23.48 20.85 -5.72
C GLY A 82 23.27 20.57 -7.21
N ARG A 83 23.56 19.35 -7.68
CA ARG A 83 23.37 18.95 -9.08
C ARG A 83 21.93 18.52 -9.31
N THR A 84 21.38 18.92 -10.45
CA THR A 84 20.11 18.38 -10.95
C THR A 84 20.37 17.00 -11.55
N VAL A 85 19.77 15.97 -10.97
CA VAL A 85 19.91 14.58 -11.39
C VAL A 85 18.54 14.05 -11.84
N PRO A 86 18.47 13.36 -12.98
CA PRO A 86 17.26 12.65 -13.42
C PRO A 86 16.80 11.59 -12.41
N LEU A 87 15.49 11.46 -12.19
CA LEU A 87 14.94 10.48 -11.26
C LEU A 87 15.21 9.04 -11.69
N ASP A 88 15.22 8.74 -12.98
CA ASP A 88 15.43 7.39 -13.54
C ASP A 88 16.71 6.70 -13.06
N VAL A 89 17.74 7.48 -12.70
CA VAL A 89 18.99 6.99 -12.10
C VAL A 89 18.75 6.21 -10.80
N MET A 90 17.69 6.52 -10.04
CA MET A 90 17.33 5.81 -8.80
C MET A 90 16.87 4.36 -9.00
N TRP A 91 16.64 3.96 -10.26
CA TRP A 91 16.30 2.59 -10.64
C TRP A 91 17.41 1.92 -11.47
N SER A 92 18.60 2.52 -11.49
CA SER A 92 19.79 1.93 -12.12
C SER A 92 20.69 1.26 -11.07
N GLU A 93 21.38 0.17 -11.44
CA GLU A 93 22.28 -0.54 -10.53
C GLU A 93 23.40 0.38 -10.03
N GLY A 94 23.60 0.42 -8.70
CA GLY A 94 24.65 1.24 -8.09
C GLY A 94 24.27 2.71 -7.99
N SER A 95 22.98 2.98 -7.76
CA SER A 95 22.46 4.33 -7.54
C SER A 95 23.11 5.00 -6.31
N GLU A 96 23.06 6.34 -6.27
CA GLU A 96 23.74 7.14 -5.22
C GLU A 96 23.21 6.84 -3.79
N ASP A 97 22.08 6.16 -3.68
CA ASP A 97 21.39 5.77 -2.45
C ASP A 97 21.55 4.27 -2.09
N ASP A 98 22.57 3.59 -2.65
CA ASP A 98 22.80 2.14 -2.41
C ASP A 98 21.54 1.31 -2.72
N ASP A 99 20.86 1.60 -3.84
CA ASP A 99 19.64 0.96 -4.32
C ASP A 99 18.45 0.99 -3.32
N ALA A 100 18.42 1.95 -2.38
CA ALA A 100 17.36 2.05 -1.36
C ALA A 100 15.98 2.30 -1.96
N ILE A 101 15.85 3.25 -2.87
CA ILE A 101 14.59 3.58 -3.55
C ILE A 101 14.08 2.38 -4.35
N GLN A 102 14.96 1.67 -5.05
CA GLN A 102 14.59 0.46 -5.77
C GLN A 102 14.09 -0.63 -4.81
N ARG A 103 14.80 -0.93 -3.72
CA ARG A 103 14.35 -1.89 -2.70
C ARG A 103 12.98 -1.54 -2.11
N MET A 104 12.76 -0.26 -1.84
CA MET A 104 11.48 0.23 -1.34
C MET A 104 10.37 0.04 -2.38
N ALA A 105 10.64 0.35 -3.66
CA ALA A 105 9.68 0.15 -4.75
C ALA A 105 9.30 -1.33 -4.92
N GLU A 106 10.28 -2.23 -4.88
CA GLU A 106 10.07 -3.69 -4.91
C GLU A 106 9.23 -4.16 -3.72
N SER A 107 9.51 -3.64 -2.53
CA SER A 107 8.72 -3.94 -1.32
C SER A 107 7.27 -3.44 -1.45
N PHE A 108 7.07 -2.24 -2.01
CA PHE A 108 5.74 -1.70 -2.25
C PHE A 108 4.98 -2.48 -3.32
N GLU A 109 5.64 -3.05 -4.33
CA GLU A 109 5.01 -3.91 -5.32
C GLU A 109 4.42 -5.16 -4.67
N ILE A 110 5.16 -5.81 -3.77
CA ILE A 110 4.68 -6.95 -2.98
C ILE A 110 3.48 -6.53 -2.11
N ILE A 111 3.58 -5.39 -1.43
CA ILE A 111 2.49 -4.89 -0.59
C ILE A 111 1.23 -4.60 -1.42
N CYS A 112 1.40 -3.98 -2.59
CA CYS A 112 0.30 -3.70 -3.51
C CYS A 112 -0.34 -4.97 -4.04
N TYR A 113 0.46 -6.01 -4.34
CA TYR A 113 -0.06 -7.32 -4.72
C TYR A 113 -0.97 -7.90 -3.63
N GLU A 114 -0.55 -7.86 -2.36
CA GLU A 114 -1.35 -8.34 -1.24
C GLU A 114 -2.63 -7.53 -0.99
N ILE A 115 -2.60 -6.22 -1.28
CA ILE A 115 -3.81 -5.38 -1.28
C ILE A 115 -4.79 -5.84 -2.35
N LEU A 116 -4.30 -6.11 -3.56
CA LEU A 116 -5.14 -6.53 -4.70
C LEU A 116 -5.73 -7.92 -4.48
N SER A 117 -4.97 -8.85 -3.87
CA SER A 117 -5.42 -10.19 -3.52
C SER A 117 -6.51 -10.18 -2.41
N GLY A 118 -6.62 -9.09 -1.67
CA GLY A 118 -7.53 -8.95 -0.54
C GLY A 118 -7.04 -9.66 0.72
N ALA A 119 -5.78 -10.10 0.74
CA ALA A 119 -5.15 -10.74 1.90
C ALA A 119 -4.90 -9.78 3.06
N VAL A 120 -4.81 -8.48 2.76
CA VAL A 120 -4.60 -7.40 3.74
C VAL A 120 -5.68 -6.31 3.66
N GLU A 121 -5.87 -5.57 4.74
CA GLU A 121 -6.73 -4.38 4.77
C GLU A 121 -5.96 -3.15 4.25
N ALA A 122 -6.31 -2.69 3.04
CA ALA A 122 -5.69 -1.54 2.37
C ALA A 122 -5.68 -0.27 3.23
N ARG A 123 -6.71 -0.04 4.05
CA ARG A 123 -6.79 1.12 4.95
C ARG A 123 -5.68 1.15 5.99
N ILE A 124 -5.32 -0.01 6.54
CA ILE A 124 -4.25 -0.11 7.54
C ILE A 124 -2.89 0.14 6.89
N VAL A 125 -2.69 -0.43 5.71
CA VAL A 125 -1.46 -0.21 4.93
C VAL A 125 -1.33 1.27 4.57
N TRP A 126 -2.38 1.87 4.02
CA TRP A 126 -2.39 3.29 3.67
C TRP A 126 -2.13 4.20 4.86
N PHE A 127 -2.74 3.90 6.01
CA PHE A 127 -2.50 4.66 7.24
C PHE A 127 -1.02 4.66 7.64
N GLU A 128 -0.34 3.51 7.55
CA GLU A 128 1.04 3.40 8.01
C GLU A 128 2.08 3.89 6.99
N ILE A 129 1.89 3.66 5.69
CA ILE A 129 2.93 3.93 4.66
C ILE A 129 2.40 4.67 3.42
N GLY A 130 1.20 5.23 3.47
CA GLY A 130 0.55 5.86 2.32
C GLY A 130 1.36 7.01 1.70
N GLN A 131 2.05 7.81 2.51
CA GLN A 131 2.91 8.89 2.00
C GLN A 131 4.06 8.32 1.18
N LEU A 132 4.77 7.32 1.72
CA LEU A 132 5.90 6.68 1.04
C LEU A 132 5.47 6.09 -0.31
N MET A 133 4.33 5.38 -0.30
CA MET A 133 3.77 4.77 -1.52
C MET A 133 3.31 5.82 -2.54
N SER A 134 2.71 6.93 -2.08
CA SER A 134 2.20 7.99 -2.94
C SER A 134 3.32 8.68 -3.70
N GLU A 135 4.40 9.05 -3.01
CA GLU A 135 5.55 9.69 -3.66
C GLU A 135 6.28 8.70 -4.57
N MET A 136 6.44 7.44 -4.15
CA MET A 136 7.01 6.42 -5.03
C MET A 136 6.22 6.26 -6.33
N HIS A 137 4.89 6.18 -6.24
CA HIS A 137 4.04 6.11 -7.42
C HIS A 137 4.16 7.35 -8.31
N LYS A 138 4.29 8.54 -7.71
CA LYS A 138 4.53 9.77 -8.45
C LYS A 138 5.87 9.73 -9.19
N TRP A 139 6.97 9.38 -8.51
CA TRP A 139 8.29 9.32 -9.14
C TRP A 139 8.35 8.28 -10.26
N LEU A 140 7.73 7.10 -10.07
CA LEU A 140 7.62 6.07 -11.11
C LEU A 140 6.86 6.56 -12.35
N ASN A 141 5.79 7.36 -12.16
CA ASN A 141 5.07 7.98 -13.28
C ASN A 141 5.90 9.08 -13.97
N ASP A 142 6.68 9.85 -13.22
CA ASP A 142 7.53 10.91 -13.77
C ASP A 142 8.63 10.31 -14.66
N VAL A 143 9.25 9.19 -14.24
CA VAL A 143 10.18 8.41 -15.09
C VAL A 143 9.51 7.95 -16.37
N ASP A 144 8.28 7.47 -16.29
CA ASP A 144 7.50 7.04 -17.45
C ASP A 144 7.27 8.16 -18.47
N GLY A 145 7.11 9.40 -17.97
CA GLY A 145 7.02 10.60 -18.79
C GLY A 145 8.31 10.96 -19.52
N LEU A 146 9.48 10.64 -18.94
CA LEU A 146 10.79 10.92 -19.53
C LEU A 146 11.16 9.93 -20.64
N GLU A 147 10.84 8.64 -20.50
CA GLU A 147 11.32 7.59 -21.42
C GLU A 147 10.62 7.56 -22.81
N LYS A 148 9.64 8.43 -23.10
CA LYS A 148 8.85 8.47 -24.36
C LYS A 148 8.18 7.14 -24.78
N LYS A 149 8.29 6.08 -23.96
CA LYS A 149 7.68 4.77 -24.16
C LYS A 149 6.56 4.45 -23.16
N GLY A 150 6.46 5.20 -22.05
CA GLY A 150 5.30 5.27 -21.15
C GLY A 150 4.82 3.93 -20.58
N LYS A 151 5.76 3.04 -20.19
CA LYS A 151 5.45 1.67 -19.73
C LYS A 151 6.33 1.15 -18.58
N PHE A 152 7.30 1.88 -18.07
CA PHE A 152 8.15 1.50 -16.94
C PHE A 152 7.32 1.07 -15.72
N LEU A 153 6.43 1.93 -15.22
CA LEU A 153 5.56 1.61 -14.09
C LEU A 153 4.69 0.39 -14.40
N ALA A 154 4.11 0.34 -15.61
CA ALA A 154 3.22 -0.73 -16.01
C ALA A 154 3.93 -2.09 -16.19
N TRP A 155 5.21 -2.10 -16.55
CA TRP A 155 6.00 -3.31 -16.79
C TRP A 155 6.70 -3.83 -15.55
N HIS A 156 7.29 -2.92 -14.75
CA HIS A 156 8.09 -3.31 -13.59
C HIS A 156 7.28 -3.33 -12.29
N TYR A 157 6.26 -2.48 -12.17
CA TYR A 157 5.46 -2.34 -10.94
C TYR A 157 3.94 -2.36 -11.21
N PRO A 158 3.43 -3.44 -11.84
CA PRO A 158 2.04 -3.52 -12.27
C PRO A 158 1.05 -3.49 -11.11
N SER A 159 1.42 -3.97 -9.91
CA SER A 159 0.52 -3.98 -8.75
C SER A 159 0.41 -2.60 -8.14
N ILE A 160 1.51 -1.85 -8.04
CA ILE A 160 1.48 -0.43 -7.64
C ILE A 160 0.50 0.32 -8.53
N LYS A 161 0.67 0.23 -9.85
CA LYS A 161 -0.24 0.90 -10.81
C LYS A 161 -1.71 0.56 -10.54
N LYS A 162 -2.03 -0.73 -10.46
CA LYS A 162 -3.42 -1.20 -10.26
C LYS A 162 -4.00 -0.79 -8.92
N VAL A 163 -3.20 -0.74 -7.85
CA VAL A 163 -3.67 -0.28 -6.53
C VAL A 163 -4.04 1.19 -6.59
N PHE A 164 -3.19 2.03 -7.18
CA PHE A 164 -3.47 3.45 -7.32
C PHE A 164 -4.68 3.68 -8.24
N GLU A 165 -4.83 2.97 -9.36
CA GLU A 165 -6.03 3.04 -10.20
C GLU A 165 -7.31 2.61 -9.45
N LYS A 166 -7.24 1.56 -8.62
CA LYS A 166 -8.41 1.03 -7.89
C LYS A 166 -8.83 1.88 -6.69
N TYR A 167 -7.88 2.54 -6.03
CA TYR A 167 -8.10 3.22 -4.75
C TYR A 167 -7.85 4.73 -4.79
N GLU A 168 -7.50 5.34 -5.92
CA GLU A 168 -7.11 6.75 -6.02
C GLU A 168 -8.04 7.71 -5.25
N GLY A 169 -9.36 7.57 -5.46
CA GLY A 169 -10.35 8.42 -4.79
C GLY A 169 -10.41 8.18 -3.27
N LYS A 170 -10.27 6.92 -2.84
CA LYS A 170 -10.34 6.54 -1.42
C LYS A 170 -9.08 6.94 -0.64
N PHE A 171 -7.91 6.84 -1.28
CA PHE A 171 -6.64 7.24 -0.70
C PHE A 171 -6.59 8.72 -0.32
N LYS A 172 -7.28 9.59 -1.07
CA LYS A 172 -7.42 11.02 -0.76
C LYS A 172 -8.29 11.28 0.48
N GLU A 173 -9.19 10.36 0.82
CA GLU A 173 -10.11 10.48 1.97
C GLU A 173 -9.58 9.79 3.23
N TRP A 174 -8.68 8.82 3.08
CA TRP A 174 -8.18 8.02 4.19
C TRP A 174 -7.06 8.74 4.95
N PRO A 175 -7.04 8.61 6.29
CA PRO A 175 -5.94 9.17 7.08
C PRO A 175 -4.63 8.48 6.70
N CYS A 176 -3.56 9.27 6.69
CA CYS A 176 -2.21 8.82 6.36
C CYS A 176 -1.23 9.37 7.41
N ARG A 177 -0.34 8.52 7.92
CA ARG A 177 0.76 8.93 8.78
C ARG A 177 1.82 9.66 7.94
N ILE A 178 2.22 10.83 8.40
CA ILE A 178 3.27 11.64 7.77
C ILE A 178 4.64 11.20 8.30
N HIS A 179 5.54 10.83 7.41
CA HIS A 179 6.92 10.41 7.67
C HIS A 179 7.94 11.52 7.38
N ALA A 180 7.69 12.37 6.39
CA ALA A 180 8.47 13.59 6.18
C ALA A 180 7.80 14.74 6.94
N GLN A 181 8.27 15.05 8.14
CA GLN A 181 8.00 16.33 8.78
C GLN A 181 9.06 17.32 8.27
N PHE A 182 8.62 18.45 7.72
CA PHE A 182 9.48 19.61 7.53
C PHE A 182 9.76 20.18 8.93
N GLU A 183 10.80 19.69 9.60
CA GLU A 183 11.42 20.37 10.74
C GLU A 183 12.66 21.14 10.27
#